data_AF-K1RNW5-F1
#
_entry.id   AF-K1RNW5-F1
#
_cell.length_a   1.000
_cell.length_b   1.000
_cell.length_c   1.000
_cell.angle_alpha   90.00
_cell.angle_beta   90.00
_cell.angle_gamma   90.00
#
_symmetry.space_group_name_H-M   'P 1'
#
loop_
_entity.id
_entity.type
_entity.pdbx_description
1 polymer ?
#
loop_
_entity_poly.entity_id
_entity_poly.type
_entity_poly.pdbx_seq_one_letter_code
_entity_poly.pdbx_strand_id
1 'polypeptide(L)' 'ENHDYLFFCARPTFDGYHSFARTYGEHLANARAYSAELNRRNIK' A
#
# COMPACT_ATOMS: atom_id res chain seq x y z
N GLU A 1 10.81 8.60 -17.05
CA GLU A 1 10.65 7.16 -16.73
C GLU A 1 9.23 6.73 -17.07
N ASN A 2 9.06 5.59 -17.74
CA ASN A 2 7.75 5.00 -18.03
C ASN A 2 7.47 3.96 -16.95
N HIS A 3 6.43 4.17 -16.14
CA HIS A 3 6.04 3.23 -15.11
C HIS A 3 4.63 2.72 -15.35
N ASP A 4 4.48 1.41 -15.53
CA ASP A 4 3.18 0.73 -15.70
C ASP A 4 2.44 0.48 -14.37
N TYR A 5 2.69 1.30 -13.35
CA TYR A 5 1.99 1.19 -12.07
C TYR A 5 0.61 1.86 -12.19
N LEU A 6 -0.42 1.04 -12.35
CA LEU A 6 -1.81 1.51 -12.41
C LEU A 6 -2.38 1.85 -11.03
N PHE A 7 -1.81 1.28 -9.97
CA PHE A 7 -2.34 1.40 -8.61
C PHE A 7 -1.23 1.78 -7.63
N PHE A 8 -1.59 2.54 -6.60
CA PHE A 8 -0.69 2.89 -5.51
C PHE A 8 -1.42 2.92 -4.16
N CYS A 9 -0.73 2.64 -3.06
CA CYS A 9 -1.25 2.84 -1.71
C CYS A 9 -0.12 3.26 -0.75
N ALA A 10 -0.47 3.78 0.43
CA ALA A 10 0.52 4.11 1.46
C ALA A 10 1.20 2.83 1.99
N ARG A 11 2.51 2.91 2.30
CA ARG A 11 3.22 1.79 2.90
C ARG A 11 2.87 1.65 4.40
N PRO A 12 2.74 0.42 4.93
CA PRO A 12 2.55 0.18 6.36
C PRO A 12 3.76 0.62 7.21
N THR A 13 4.88 0.96 6.60
CA THR A 13 6.06 1.46 7.31
C THR A 13 5.90 2.90 7.81
N PHE A 14 4.92 3.67 7.31
CA PHE A 14 4.69 5.10 7.64
C PHE A 14 5.94 5.98 7.49
N ASP A 15 6.84 5.61 6.58
CA ASP A 15 8.08 6.30 6.26
C ASP A 15 7.89 7.39 5.18
N GLY A 16 6.64 7.72 4.85
CA GLY A 16 6.29 8.75 3.85
C GLY A 16 6.34 8.27 2.40
N TYR A 17 6.45 6.97 2.16
CA TYR A 17 6.53 6.40 0.82
C TYR A 17 5.30 5.55 0.48
N HIS A 18 5.14 5.26 -0.81
CA HIS A 18 4.00 4.57 -1.39
C HIS A 18 4.41 3.20 -1.98
N SER A 19 3.55 2.20 -1.81
CA SER A 19 3.63 0.94 -2.54
C SER A 19 2.93 1.10 -3.88
N PHE A 20 3.69 0.90 -4.96
CA PHE A 20 3.17 0.90 -6.33
C PHE A 20 2.87 -0.53 -6.79
N ALA A 21 1.79 -0.71 -7.54
CA ALA A 21 1.31 -2.00 -8.03
C ALA A 21 0.90 -1.88 -9.51
N ARG A 22 1.24 -2.90 -10.30
CA ARG A 22 0.86 -2.99 -11.71
C ARG A 22 -0.49 -3.68 -11.89
N THR A 23 -0.85 -4.54 -10.93
CA THR A 23 -2.09 -5.33 -10.95
C THR A 23 -2.99 -4.98 -9.78
N TYR A 24 -4.29 -5.21 -9.96
CA TYR A 24 -5.29 -5.01 -8.90
C TYR A 24 -5.06 -5.97 -7.72
N GLY A 25 -4.59 -7.20 -7.97
CA GLY A 25 -4.27 -8.17 -6.93
C GLY A 25 -3.15 -7.71 -6.00
N GLU A 26 -2.06 -7.18 -6.57
CA GLU A 26 -0.97 -6.58 -5.78
C GLU A 26 -1.45 -5.36 -4.98
N HIS A 27 -2.31 -4.51 -5.58
CA HIS A 27 -2.87 -3.37 -4.88
C HIS A 27 -3.69 -3.81 -3.65
N LEU A 28 -4.53 -4.84 -3.79
CA LEU A 28 -5.30 -5.37 -2.69
C LEU A 28 -4.42 -5.98 -1.58
N ALA A 29 -3.34 -6.67 -1.95
CA ALA A 29 -2.38 -7.19 -0.98
C ALA A 29 -1.71 -6.07 -0.19
N ASN A 30 -1.27 -5.01 -0.87
CA ASN A 30 -0.65 -3.85 -0.25
C ASN A 30 -1.64 -3.07 0.64
N ALA A 31 -2.88 -2.90 0.18
CA ALA A 31 -3.95 -2.27 0.96
C ALA A 31 -4.26 -3.07 2.24
N ARG A 32 -4.34 -4.40 2.16
CA ARG A 32 -4.52 -5.27 3.33
C ARG A 32 -3.39 -5.13 4.33
N ALA A 33 -2.14 -5.09 3.86
CA ALA A 33 -0.98 -4.89 4.72
C ALA A 33 -1.04 -3.53 5.44
N TYR A 34 -1.42 -2.47 4.72
CA TYR A 34 -1.62 -1.14 5.31
C TYR A 34 -2.73 -1.12 6.36
N SER A 35 -3.89 -1.67 6.06
CA SER A 35 -5.00 -1.77 7.00
C SER A 35 -4.66 -2.64 8.21
N ALA A 36 -3.94 -3.74 8.03
CA ALA A 36 -3.51 -4.61 9.14
C ALA A 36 -2.58 -3.86 10.11
N GLU A 37 -1.65 -3.07 9.57
CA GLU A 37 -0.74 -2.27 10.38
C GLU A 37 -1.45 -1.12 11.10
N LEU A 38 -2.41 -0.44 10.46
CA LEU A 38 -3.25 0.57 11.12
C LEU A 38 -3.98 -0.02 12.32
N ASN A 39 -4.63 -1.18 12.12
CA ASN A 39 -5.31 -1.90 13.20
C ASN A 39 -4.34 -2.32 14.31
N ARG A 40 -3.15 -2.82 13.95
CA ARG A 40 -2.09 -3.20 14.90
C ARG A 40 -1.63 -2.02 15.76
N ARG A 41 -1.55 -0.82 15.16
CA ARG A 41 -1.19 0.43 15.84
C ARG A 41 -2.37 1.11 16.53
N ASN A 42 -3.58 0.55 16.44
CA ASN A 42 -4.82 1.14 16.94
C ASN A 42 -5.12 2.54 16.37
N ILE A 43 -4.69 2.78 15.13
CA ILE A 43 -4.97 4.03 14.41
C ILE A 43 -6.28 3.82 13.64
N LYS A 44 -7.31 4.61 13.97
CA LYS A 44 -8.64 4.58 13.35
C LYS A 44 -8.90 5.85 12.55
#